data_AF-A0A1I2B4D8-F1
#
_entry.id   AF-A0A1I2B4D8-F1
#
_cell.length_a   1.000
_cell.length_b   1.000
_cell.length_c   1.000
_cell.angle_alpha   90.00
_cell.angle_beta   90.00
_cell.angle_gamma   90.00
#
_symmetry.space_group_name_H-M   'P 1'
#
loop_
_entity.id
_entity.type
_entity.pdbx_description
1 polymer ?
#
loop_
_entity_poly.entity_id
_entity_poly.type
_entity_poly.pdbx_seq_one_letter_code
_entity_poly.pdbx_strand_id
1 'polypeptide(L)'
;MMGSMTHDVPVTQARAELADLINRVVYGGEQVVLTRHGKPLVALVSAADLQRLRDLDAQPEEQVISTVSTVGPGSSATGERRRFGIAAEHRGPAAGDRRP
;
A
#
# COMPACT_ATOMS: atom_id res chain seq x y z
N MET A 1 -5.87 -9.99 -7.21
CA MET A 1 -6.63 -9.22 -6.20
C MET A 1 -8.08 -9.62 -6.29
N MET A 2 -8.46 -10.76 -5.71
CA MET A 2 -9.89 -11.05 -5.52
C MET A 2 -10.28 -10.43 -4.19
N GLY A 3 -11.12 -9.40 -4.23
CA GLY A 3 -11.72 -8.85 -3.02
C GLY A 3 -12.54 -9.96 -2.38
N SER A 4 -12.12 -10.43 -1.21
CA SER A 4 -12.91 -11.29 -0.35
C SER A 4 -14.23 -10.57 -0.06
N MET A 5 -15.36 -11.21 -0.37
CA MET A 5 -16.66 -10.64 -0.09
C MET A 5 -16.82 -10.50 1.43
N THR A 6 -16.97 -9.28 1.90
CA THR A 6 -17.21 -8.95 3.31
C THR A 6 -18.70 -8.77 3.54
N HIS A 7 -19.27 -9.54 4.46
CA HIS A 7 -20.68 -9.40 4.83
C HIS A 7 -20.86 -9.07 6.31
N ASP A 8 -21.81 -8.17 6.57
CA ASP A 8 -22.15 -7.74 7.92
C ASP A 8 -23.21 -8.67 8.53
N VAL A 9 -22.91 -9.20 9.72
CA VAL A 9 -23.83 -10.07 10.46
C VAL A 9 -24.07 -9.49 11.86
N PRO A 10 -25.32 -9.26 12.27
CA PRO A 10 -25.62 -8.81 13.64
C PRO A 10 -25.14 -9.84 14.68
N VAL A 11 -24.58 -9.37 15.79
CA VAL A 11 -24.03 -10.25 16.83
C VAL A 11 -25.06 -11.22 17.43
N THR A 12 -26.34 -10.83 17.41
CA THR A 12 -27.46 -11.67 17.84
C THR A 12 -27.65 -12.88 16.93
N GLN A 13 -27.55 -12.68 15.63
CA GLN A 13 -27.62 -13.76 14.63
C GLN A 13 -26.36 -14.61 14.67
N ALA A 14 -25.18 -13.97 14.71
CA ALA A 14 -23.91 -14.68 14.72
C ALA A 14 -23.76 -15.65 15.90
N ARG A 15 -24.39 -15.37 17.04
CA ARG A 15 -24.41 -16.28 18.19
C ARG A 15 -25.15 -17.59 17.89
N ALA A 16 -26.25 -17.53 17.13
CA ALA A 16 -27.05 -18.69 16.79
C ALA A 16 -26.38 -19.56 15.70
N GLU A 17 -25.66 -18.92 14.78
CA GLU A 17 -25.10 -19.56 13.57
C GLU A 17 -23.56 -19.62 13.59
N LEU A 18 -22.94 -19.56 14.78
CA LEU A 18 -21.48 -19.38 14.92
C LEU A 18 -20.70 -20.49 14.19
N ALA A 19 -21.16 -21.73 14.29
CA ALA A 19 -20.51 -22.88 13.64
C ALA A 19 -20.48 -22.73 12.12
N ASP A 20 -21.59 -22.29 11.52
CA ASP A 20 -21.68 -22.10 10.07
C ASP A 20 -20.82 -20.94 9.60
N LEU A 21 -20.78 -19.84 10.36
CA LEU A 21 -19.90 -18.71 10.08
C LEU A 21 -18.42 -19.11 10.13
N ILE A 22 -18.02 -19.93 11.11
CA ILE A 22 -16.64 -20.45 11.19
C ILE A 22 -16.32 -21.30 9.96
N ASN A 23 -17.18 -22.24 9.60
CA ASN A 23 -16.96 -23.10 8.44
C ASN A 23 -16.85 -22.29 7.14
N ARG A 24 -17.68 -21.27 6.96
CA ARG A 24 -17.61 -20.35 5.81
C ARG A 24 -16.31 -19.56 5.76
N VAL A 25 -15.83 -19.07 6.90
CA VAL A 25 -14.56 -18.32 6.97
C VAL A 25 -13.35 -19.22 6.72
N VAL A 26 -13.36 -20.44 7.28
CA VAL A 26 -12.23 -21.39 7.16
C VAL A 26 -12.16 -22.01 5.76
N TYR A 27 -13.29 -22.46 5.21
CA TYR A 27 -13.32 -23.23 3.96
C TYR A 27 -13.80 -22.41 2.75
N GLY A 28 -14.63 -21.39 2.98
CA GLY A 28 -15.16 -20.52 1.92
C GLY A 28 -14.26 -19.33 1.58
N GLY A 29 -13.21 -19.06 2.37
CA GLY A 29 -12.32 -17.91 2.16
C GLY A 29 -13.03 -16.55 2.28
N GLU A 30 -14.16 -16.54 2.99
CA GLU A 30 -15.00 -15.35 3.19
C GLU A 30 -14.61 -14.61 4.48
N GLN A 31 -14.83 -13.30 4.52
CA GLN A 31 -14.62 -12.48 5.72
C GLN A 31 -15.97 -12.01 6.25
N VAL A 32 -16.24 -12.22 7.54
CA VAL A 32 -17.52 -11.86 8.15
C VAL A 32 -17.29 -10.77 9.20
N VAL A 33 -18.00 -9.66 9.08
CA VAL A 33 -17.95 -8.56 10.05
C VAL A 33 -19.16 -8.64 10.97
N LEU A 34 -18.89 -8.84 12.26
CA LEU A 34 -19.92 -8.84 13.29
C LEU A 34 -20.24 -7.40 13.67
N THR A 35 -21.53 -7.06 13.60
CA THR A 35 -22.01 -5.72 13.93
C THR A 35 -22.89 -5.72 15.17
N ARG A 36 -22.85 -4.60 15.91
CA ARG A 36 -23.79 -4.28 16.98
C ARG A 36 -24.41 -2.93 16.69
N HIS A 37 -25.74 -2.88 16.55
CA HIS A 37 -26.47 -1.66 16.16
C HIS A 37 -25.92 -1.02 14.87
N GLY A 38 -25.53 -1.84 13.89
CA GLY A 38 -24.95 -1.39 12.62
C GLY A 38 -23.51 -0.89 12.70
N LYS A 39 -22.87 -0.94 13.87
CA LYS A 39 -21.44 -0.62 14.02
C LYS A 39 -20.59 -1.88 13.95
N PRO A 40 -19.51 -1.91 13.15
CA PRO A 40 -18.58 -3.05 13.12
C PRO A 40 -17.89 -3.19 14.48
N LEU A 41 -17.79 -4.42 14.97
CA LEU A 41 -17.20 -4.72 16.28
C LEU A 41 -16.07 -5.73 16.18
N VAL A 42 -16.29 -6.83 15.46
CA VAL A 42 -15.32 -7.93 15.32
C VAL A 42 -15.34 -8.41 13.87
N ALA A 43 -14.19 -8.77 13.32
CA ALA A 43 -14.11 -9.48 12.05
C ALA A 43 -13.67 -10.93 12.29
N LEU A 44 -14.38 -11.88 11.69
CA LEU A 44 -13.97 -13.27 11.60
C LEU A 44 -13.18 -13.46 10.30
N VAL A 45 -11.94 -13.91 10.44
CA VAL A 45 -11.02 -14.18 9.35
C VAL A 45 -10.34 -15.54 9.55
N SER A 46 -9.81 -16.12 8.49
CA SER A 46 -9.04 -17.36 8.59
C SER A 46 -7.76 -17.15 9.39
N ALA A 47 -7.23 -18.20 10.02
CA ALA A 47 -5.96 -18.12 10.74
C ALA A 47 -4.79 -17.72 9.82
N ALA A 48 -4.84 -18.12 8.55
CA ALA A 48 -3.84 -17.76 7.56
C ALA A 48 -3.88 -16.25 7.23
N ASP A 49 -5.08 -15.67 7.12
CA ASP A 49 -5.23 -14.23 6.87
C ASP A 49 -4.88 -13.40 8.10
N LEU A 50 -5.23 -13.86 9.30
CA LEU A 50 -4.80 -13.22 10.54
C LEU A 50 -3.26 -13.18 10.65
N GLN A 51 -2.60 -14.27 10.27
CA GLN A 51 -1.14 -14.32 10.27
C GLN A 51 -0.55 -13.36 9.23
N ARG A 52 -1.09 -13.34 8.01
CA ARG A 52 -0.68 -12.39 6.96
C ARG A 52 -0.81 -10.94 7.44
N LEU A 53 -1.91 -10.60 8.12
CA LEU A 53 -2.12 -9.26 8.68
C LEU A 53 -1.07 -8.92 9.74
N ARG A 54 -0.77 -9.85 10.66
CA ARG A 54 0.29 -9.66 11.67
C ARG A 54 1.66 -9.49 11.04
N ASP A 55 1.98 -10.24 10.01
CA ASP A 55 3.27 -10.17 9.32
C ASP A 55 3.44 -8.82 8.60
N LEU A 56 2.35 -8.24 8.07
CA LEU A 56 2.33 -6.91 7.47
C LEU A 56 2.50 -5.81 8.53
N ASP A 57 1.80 -5.90 9.66
CA ASP A 57 1.94 -4.95 10.78
C ASP A 57 3.32 -5.03 11.44
N ALA A 58 3.97 -6.20 11.40
CA ALA A 58 5.30 -6.42 11.96
C ALA A 58 6.44 -5.89 11.06
N GLN A 59 6.17 -5.51 9.80
CA GLN A 59 7.15 -4.79 9.01
C GLN A 59 7.21 -3.35 9.54
N PRO A 60 8.35 -2.90 10.12
CA PRO A 60 8.51 -1.50 10.47
C PRO A 60 8.30 -0.66 9.21
N GLU A 61 7.61 0.47 9.36
CA GLU A 61 7.38 1.49 8.33
C GLU A 61 8.72 2.11 7.88
N GLU A 62 9.60 1.34 7.24
CA GLU A 62 10.91 1.80 6.76
C GLU A 62 10.91 2.01 5.25
N GLN A 63 9.78 2.48 4.73
CA GLN A 63 9.72 3.12 3.43
C GLN A 63 9.20 4.54 3.60
N VAL A 64 10.08 5.36 4.16
CA VAL A 64 10.11 6.80 3.97
C VAL A 64 10.03 7.05 2.47
N ILE A 65 8.84 7.43 1.98
CA ILE A 65 8.70 8.05 0.66
C ILE A 65 9.30 9.45 0.79
N SER A 66 10.63 9.51 0.71
CA SER A 66 11.37 10.76 0.67
C SER A 66 11.20 11.40 -0.70
N THR A 67 10.85 12.69 -0.67
CA THR A 67 10.81 13.68 -1.76
C THR A 67 9.71 13.54 -2.83
N VAL A 68 8.55 14.15 -2.55
CA VAL A 68 7.70 14.73 -3.60
C VAL A 68 8.29 16.10 -3.97
N SER A 69 8.86 16.22 -5.16
CA SER A 69 9.13 17.54 -5.77
C SER A 69 7.80 18.10 -6.29
N THR A 70 7.15 18.96 -5.52
CA THR A 70 6.08 19.82 -6.04
C THR A 70 6.67 20.83 -7.01
N VAL A 71 6.61 20.55 -8.31
CA VAL A 71 6.78 21.57 -9.35
C VAL A 71 5.44 22.27 -9.54
N GLY A 72 5.25 23.39 -8.83
CA GLY A 72 4.14 24.30 -9.08
C GLY A 72 4.44 25.21 -10.28
N PRO A 73 3.47 25.50 -11.17
CA PRO A 73 3.63 26.49 -12.21
C PRO A 73 3.48 27.89 -11.60
N GLY A 74 4.58 28.46 -11.11
CA GLY A 74 4.64 29.80 -10.57
C GLY A 74 5.58 30.67 -11.40
N SER A 75 5.02 31.72 -12.01
CA SER A 75 5.69 32.73 -12.83
C SER A 75 7.10 33.11 -12.34
N SER A 76 8.10 32.97 -13.20
CA SER A 76 9.48 33.42 -12.97
C SER A 76 9.49 34.89 -12.54
N ALA A 77 9.97 35.17 -11.32
CA ALA A 77 10.25 36.53 -10.92
C ALA A 77 11.41 37.09 -11.75
N THR A 78 11.17 38.20 -12.43
CA THR A 78 12.18 38.96 -13.15
C THR A 78 13.18 39.57 -12.17
N GLY A 79 14.37 39.00 -12.05
CA GLY A 79 15.45 39.60 -11.26
C GLY A 79 16.61 38.65 -10.97
N GLU A 80 17.81 39.06 -11.39
CA GLU A 80 19.11 38.43 -11.11
C GLU A 80 19.44 37.13 -11.88
N ARG A 81 19.95 37.30 -13.11
CA ARG A 81 20.73 36.26 -13.80
C ARG A 81 22.03 36.00 -13.06
N ARG A 82 22.01 35.22 -11.97
CA ARG A 82 23.22 34.53 -11.53
C ARG A 82 23.47 33.39 -12.52
N ARG A 83 24.52 33.56 -13.34
CA ARG A 83 25.03 32.54 -14.26
C ARG A 83 25.45 31.33 -13.43
N PHE A 84 24.56 30.36 -13.29
CA PHE A 84 24.95 29.04 -12.84
C PHE A 84 25.75 28.41 -13.99
N GLY A 85 27.08 28.46 -13.86
CA GLY A 85 28.02 27.87 -14.81
C GLY A 85 28.03 26.35 -14.68
N ILE A 86 26.93 25.70 -15.04
CA ILE A 86 26.79 24.25 -14.98
C ILE A 86 26.63 23.76 -16.43
N ALA A 87 27.74 23.41 -17.05
CA ALA A 87 27.74 22.65 -18.29
C ALA A 87 27.94 21.17 -17.92
N ALA A 88 27.00 20.31 -18.32
CA ALA A 88 27.16 18.86 -18.27
C ALA A 88 27.83 18.41 -19.57
N GLU A 89 29.16 18.23 -19.54
CA GLU A 89 29.86 17.60 -20.67
C GLU A 89 29.69 16.08 -20.60
N HIS A 90 28.92 15.54 -21.54
CA HIS A 90 28.76 14.12 -21.75
C HIS A 90 29.96 13.57 -22.53
N ARG A 91 30.93 12.95 -21.85
CA ARG A 91 32.04 12.23 -22.50
C ARG A 91 31.51 10.92 -23.11
N GLY A 92 31.41 10.88 -24.43
CA GLY A 92 31.08 9.66 -25.19
C GLY A 92 32.16 8.57 -25.07
N PRO A 93 31.80 7.29 -25.28
CA PRO A 93 32.70 6.17 -25.09
C PRO A 93 33.67 5.99 -26.28
N ALA A 94 34.80 5.36 -25.97
CA ALA A 94 36.01 5.24 -26.78
C ALA A 94 35.88 4.46 -28.10
N ALA A 95 36.65 4.88 -29.09
CA ALA A 95 37.35 4.03 -30.05
C ALA A 95 38.65 4.81 -30.41
N GLY A 96 39.86 4.34 -30.08
CA GLY A 96 40.53 3.24 -30.79
C GLY A 96 40.73 3.68 -32.25
N ASP A 97 41.93 3.90 -32.79
CA ASP A 97 43.04 2.95 -32.81
C ASP A 97 44.20 3.56 -33.66
N ARG A 98 45.43 3.08 -33.39
CA ARG A 98 46.70 3.07 -34.19
C ARG A 98 47.12 4.30 -35.02
N ARG A 99 48.25 4.97 -34.70
CA ARG A 99 49.69 4.63 -34.97
C ARG A 99 50.05 4.45 -36.46
N PRO A 100 51.30 4.68 -36.91
CA PRO A 100 52.51 5.14 -36.20
C PRO A 100 52.98 6.55 -36.59
#